data_AF-A0A0A9WXM3-F1
#
_entry.id   AF-A0A0A9WXM3-F1
#
_cell.length_a   1.000
_cell.length_b   1.000
_cell.length_c   1.000
_cell.angle_alpha   90.00
_cell.angle_beta   90.00
_cell.angle_gamma   90.00
#
_symmetry.space_group_name_H-M   'P 1'
#
loop_
_entity.id
_entity.type
_entity.pdbx_description
1 polymer ?
#
loop_
_entity_poly.entity_id
_entity_poly.type
_entity_poly.pdbx_seq_one_letter_code
_entity_poly.pdbx_strand_id
1 'polypeptide(L)'
;ASYLILVSRVLKIKTQCDILNLALRNDYGKESNIRDYIIDHIEIIKSAQVLNGQMELLNEIIFTACYLEFATQMFALTLFEPSGVYFFALAFDLLSIMLILVIQCWFASIVTYALESVAQAVYETNWYQREKNITHDVVIMLQMAQREYGQTIWFKSFKVERAATLSLIRSSYAVYTILMIFQKNNEIGDDQI
;
A
#
# COMPACT_ATOMS: atom_id res chain seq x y z
N ALA A 1 -15.19 -6.93 12.49
CA ALA A 1 -15.28 -5.50 12.86
C ALA A 1 -14.01 -4.71 12.48
N SER A 2 -12.80 -5.21 12.75
CA SER A 2 -11.55 -4.45 12.57
C SER A 2 -11.21 -4.04 11.12
N TYR A 3 -11.47 -4.90 10.12
CA TYR A 3 -11.16 -4.58 8.72
C TYR A 3 -12.02 -3.47 8.13
N LEU A 4 -13.32 -3.46 8.44
CA LEU A 4 -14.24 -2.41 8.00
C LEU A 4 -13.85 -1.04 8.56
N ILE A 5 -13.33 -1.01 9.80
CA ILE A 5 -12.81 0.22 10.42
C ILE A 5 -11.59 0.73 9.64
N LEU A 6 -10.69 -0.17 9.23
CA LEU A 6 -9.50 0.18 8.45
C LEU A 6 -9.90 0.74 7.08
N VAL A 7 -10.81 0.08 6.37
CA VAL A 7 -11.37 0.55 5.09
C VAL A 7 -12.02 1.94 5.25
N SER A 8 -12.83 2.12 6.29
CA SER A 8 -13.48 3.40 6.56
C SER A 8 -12.47 4.52 6.80
N ARG A 9 -11.37 4.25 7.51
CA ARG A 9 -10.29 5.23 7.75
C ARG A 9 -9.54 5.58 6.47
N VAL A 10 -9.21 4.58 5.64
CA VAL A 10 -8.58 4.78 4.32
C VAL A 10 -9.45 5.69 3.46
N LEU A 11 -10.75 5.37 3.35
CA LEU A 11 -11.69 6.16 2.56
C LEU A 11 -11.87 7.56 3.14
N LYS A 12 -11.96 7.70 4.46
CA LYS A 12 -12.07 9.01 5.12
C LYS A 12 -10.89 9.91 4.77
N ILE A 13 -9.66 9.41 4.87
CA ILE A 13 -8.45 10.18 4.52
C ILE A 13 -8.48 10.58 3.05
N LYS A 14 -8.79 9.64 2.14
CA LYS A 14 -8.92 9.94 0.72
C LYS A 14 -9.93 11.06 0.48
N THR A 15 -11.12 10.96 1.07
CA THR A 15 -12.17 11.97 0.93
C THR A 15 -11.75 13.32 1.51
N GLN A 16 -11.07 13.36 2.66
CA GLN A 16 -10.57 14.62 3.22
C GLN A 16 -9.51 15.26 2.31
N CYS A 17 -8.61 14.48 1.72
CA CYS A 17 -7.67 14.96 0.70
C CYS A 17 -8.43 15.50 -0.53
N ASP A 18 -9.42 14.78 -1.05
CA ASP A 18 -10.21 15.22 -2.21
C ASP A 18 -10.95 16.54 -1.95
N ILE A 19 -11.54 16.70 -0.76
CA ILE A 19 -12.21 17.93 -0.33
C ILE A 19 -11.21 19.09 -0.22
N LEU A 20 -10.07 18.86 0.43
CA LEU A 20 -9.02 19.86 0.58
C LEU A 20 -8.47 20.30 -0.78
N ASN A 21 -8.22 19.34 -1.68
CA ASN A 21 -7.77 19.62 -3.04
C ASN A 21 -8.77 20.46 -3.81
N LEU A 22 -10.06 20.16 -3.69
CA LEU A 22 -11.12 20.95 -4.32
C LEU A 22 -11.18 22.36 -3.74
N ALA A 23 -11.06 22.50 -2.42
CA ALA A 23 -11.05 23.80 -1.75
C ALA A 23 -9.85 24.65 -2.19
N LEU A 24 -8.64 24.08 -2.20
CA LEU A 24 -7.43 24.74 -2.69
C LEU A 24 -7.56 25.18 -4.14
N ARG A 25 -8.06 24.30 -5.02
CA ARG A 25 -8.26 24.60 -6.44
C ARG A 25 -9.34 25.64 -6.70
N ASN A 26 -10.24 25.88 -5.76
CA ASN A 26 -11.27 26.92 -5.87
C ASN A 26 -10.88 28.21 -5.12
N ASP A 27 -9.73 28.23 -4.44
CA ASP A 27 -9.23 29.41 -3.76
C ASP A 27 -8.59 30.37 -4.78
N TYR A 28 -9.40 31.24 -5.36
CA TYR A 28 -8.99 32.33 -6.26
C TYR A 28 -9.27 33.73 -5.68
N GLY A 29 -9.84 33.80 -4.48
CA GLY A 29 -10.26 35.06 -3.84
C GLY A 29 -9.11 35.91 -3.33
N LYS A 30 -9.37 37.21 -3.11
CA LYS A 30 -8.45 38.12 -2.40
C LYS A 30 -8.35 37.77 -0.92
N GLU A 31 -9.43 37.27 -0.32
CA GLU A 31 -9.44 36.72 1.03
C GLU A 31 -9.24 35.20 0.94
N SER A 32 -8.08 34.73 1.38
CA SER A 32 -7.71 33.32 1.34
C SER A 32 -7.87 32.68 2.71
N ASN A 33 -8.48 31.51 2.74
CA ASN A 33 -8.58 30.68 3.94
C ASN A 33 -7.39 29.69 4.04
N ILE A 34 -6.21 30.05 3.49
CA ILE A 34 -5.03 29.15 3.46
C ILE A 34 -4.66 28.60 4.83
N ARG A 35 -4.86 29.40 5.89
CA ARG A 35 -4.58 28.99 7.26
C ARG A 35 -5.49 27.85 7.71
N ASP A 36 -6.76 27.87 7.33
CA ASP A 36 -7.70 26.79 7.63
C ASP A 36 -7.34 25.54 6.84
N TYR A 37 -6.94 25.68 5.57
CA TYR A 37 -6.45 24.56 4.75
C TYR A 37 -5.20 23.90 5.33
N ILE A 38 -4.29 24.68 5.92
CA ILE A 38 -3.11 24.15 6.63
C ILE A 38 -3.54 23.36 7.87
N ILE A 39 -4.50 23.86 8.64
CA ILE A 39 -5.02 23.17 9.83
C ILE A 39 -5.66 21.83 9.42
N ASP A 40 -6.49 21.83 8.38
CA ASP A 40 -7.12 20.62 7.84
C ASP A 40 -6.05 19.62 7.36
N HIS A 41 -5.04 20.09 6.65
CA HIS A 41 -3.95 19.24 6.17
C HIS A 41 -3.15 18.61 7.33
N ILE A 42 -2.92 19.34 8.42
CA ILE A 42 -2.28 18.81 9.64
C ILE A 42 -3.13 17.69 10.25
N GLU A 43 -4.45 17.85 10.30
CA GLU A 43 -5.35 16.82 10.82
C GLU A 43 -5.36 15.56 9.94
N ILE A 44 -5.34 15.74 8.62
CA ILE A 44 -5.22 14.66 7.64
C ILE A 44 -3.91 13.90 7.85
N ILE A 45 -2.78 14.60 7.95
CA ILE A 45 -1.46 14.00 8.17
C ILE A 45 -1.44 13.19 9.47
N LYS A 46 -1.97 13.75 10.58
CA LYS A 46 -2.04 13.03 11.86
C LYS A 46 -2.88 11.76 11.74
N SER A 47 -4.03 11.85 11.08
CA SER A 47 -4.91 10.70 10.85
C SER A 47 -4.24 9.62 9.98
N ALA A 48 -3.51 10.05 8.95
CA ALA A 48 -2.73 9.17 8.08
C ALA A 48 -1.58 8.48 8.83
N GLN A 49 -0.86 9.19 9.71
CA GLN A 49 0.20 8.60 10.52
C GLN A 49 -0.33 7.50 11.45
N VAL A 50 -1.48 7.74 12.09
CA VAL A 50 -2.12 6.72 12.94
C VAL A 50 -2.55 5.52 12.12
N LEU A 51 -3.16 5.73 10.95
CA LEU A 51 -3.56 4.64 10.06
C LEU A 51 -2.34 3.87 9.54
N ASN A 52 -1.28 4.55 9.13
CA ASN A 52 -0.06 3.94 8.62
C ASN A 52 0.60 3.07 9.69
N GLY A 53 0.68 3.50 10.95
CA GLY A 53 1.21 2.66 12.02
C GLY A 53 0.39 1.38 12.24
N GLN A 54 -0.94 1.46 12.10
CA GLN A 54 -1.81 0.27 12.17
C GLN A 54 -1.63 -0.66 10.97
N MET A 55 -1.52 -0.08 9.78
CA MET A 55 -1.31 -0.83 8.54
C MET A 55 0.09 -1.44 8.47
N GLU A 56 1.13 -0.79 8.97
CA GLU A 56 2.50 -1.29 8.98
C GLU A 56 2.60 -2.61 9.74
N LEU A 57 2.08 -2.66 10.97
CA LEU A 57 2.04 -3.88 11.78
C LEU A 57 1.24 -5.00 11.10
N LEU A 58 0.08 -4.65 10.53
CA LEU A 58 -0.80 -5.62 9.86
C LEU A 58 -0.17 -6.14 8.56
N ASN A 59 0.45 -5.26 7.77
CA ASN A 59 1.12 -5.61 6.52
C ASN A 59 2.35 -6.48 6.79
N GLU A 60 3.12 -6.21 7.84
CA GLU A 60 4.27 -7.05 8.21
C GLU A 60 3.84 -8.50 8.45
N ILE A 61 2.76 -8.71 9.21
CA ILE A 61 2.22 -10.05 9.47
C ILE A 61 1.68 -10.68 8.18
N ILE A 62 0.84 -9.96 7.42
CA ILE A 62 0.20 -10.49 6.21
C ILE A 62 1.24 -10.83 5.14
N PHE A 63 2.21 -9.95 4.88
CA PHE A 63 3.22 -10.18 3.85
C PHE A 63 4.11 -11.38 4.18
N THR A 64 4.48 -11.52 5.45
CA THR A 64 5.28 -12.67 5.90
C THR A 64 4.48 -13.97 5.78
N ALA A 65 3.22 -13.98 6.20
CA ALA A 65 2.33 -15.13 6.07
C ALA A 65 2.11 -15.50 4.60
N CYS A 66 1.72 -14.52 3.76
CA CYS A 66 1.50 -14.72 2.33
C CYS A 66 2.76 -15.29 1.66
N TYR A 67 3.95 -14.74 1.94
CA TYR A 67 5.19 -15.21 1.35
C TYR A 67 5.47 -16.70 1.64
N LEU A 68 5.33 -17.12 2.90
CA LEU A 68 5.50 -18.51 3.29
C LEU A 68 4.45 -19.42 2.66
N GLU A 69 3.20 -18.94 2.63
CA GLU A 69 2.06 -19.69 2.12
C GLU A 69 2.10 -19.86 0.60
N PHE A 70 2.49 -18.83 -0.16
CA PHE A 70 2.72 -18.94 -1.60
C PHE A 70 3.77 -20.00 -1.93
N ALA A 71 4.89 -20.01 -1.21
CA ALA A 71 5.96 -20.96 -1.45
C ALA A 71 5.53 -22.40 -1.15
N THR A 72 4.86 -22.63 -0.02
CA THR A 72 4.43 -23.98 0.38
C THR A 72 3.26 -24.49 -0.45
N GLN A 73 2.29 -23.65 -0.80
CA GLN A 73 1.15 -24.05 -1.63
C GLN A 73 1.54 -24.34 -3.08
N MET A 74 2.45 -23.54 -3.67
CA MET A 74 2.97 -23.86 -5.00
C MET A 74 3.67 -25.21 -5.03
N PHE A 75 4.43 -25.56 -3.97
CA PHE A 75 5.03 -26.88 -3.83
C PHE A 75 3.97 -27.97 -3.59
N ALA A 76 2.98 -27.74 -2.73
CA ALA A 76 1.93 -28.73 -2.48
C ALA A 76 1.13 -29.07 -3.75
N LEU A 77 0.87 -28.07 -4.61
CA LEU A 77 0.19 -28.27 -5.89
C LEU A 77 0.93 -29.20 -6.86
N THR A 78 2.24 -29.44 -6.70
CA THR A 78 2.98 -30.40 -7.53
C THR A 78 2.88 -31.84 -7.00
N LEU A 79 2.49 -32.02 -5.74
CA LEU A 79 2.37 -33.33 -5.09
C LEU A 79 0.98 -33.96 -5.26
N PHE A 80 -0.05 -33.15 -5.51
CA PHE A 80 -1.44 -33.61 -5.62
C PHE A 80 -1.93 -33.68 -7.06
N GLU A 81 -2.78 -34.67 -7.36
CA GLU A 81 -3.41 -34.79 -8.67
C GLU A 81 -4.36 -33.61 -8.97
N PRO A 82 -4.30 -33.04 -10.19
CA PRO A 82 -5.06 -31.84 -10.56
C PRO A 82 -6.59 -32.02 -10.66
N SER A 83 -7.11 -33.22 -10.42
CA SER A 83 -8.54 -33.55 -10.42
C SER A 83 -9.14 -33.77 -9.02
N GLY A 84 -8.33 -33.75 -7.96
CA GLY A 84 -8.78 -34.00 -6.59
C GLY A 84 -9.46 -32.78 -5.94
N VAL A 85 -10.41 -33.04 -5.02
CA VAL A 85 -11.03 -31.98 -4.19
C VAL A 85 -9.98 -31.17 -3.43
N TYR A 86 -8.89 -31.82 -2.98
CA TYR A 86 -7.77 -31.16 -2.32
C TYR A 86 -7.04 -30.16 -3.22
N PHE A 87 -6.87 -30.45 -4.52
CA PHE A 87 -6.26 -29.53 -5.46
C PHE A 87 -7.10 -28.26 -5.61
N PHE A 88 -8.42 -28.39 -5.75
CA PHE A 88 -9.32 -27.24 -5.83
C PHE A 88 -9.34 -26.42 -4.54
N ALA A 89 -9.28 -27.07 -3.37
CA ALA A 89 -9.18 -26.38 -2.09
C ALA A 89 -7.90 -25.54 -1.99
N LEU A 90 -6.75 -26.12 -2.35
CA LEU A 90 -5.45 -25.41 -2.37
C LEU A 90 -5.45 -24.25 -3.37
N ALA A 91 -5.98 -24.46 -4.57
CA ALA A 91 -6.05 -23.40 -5.59
C ALA A 91 -6.96 -22.25 -5.17
N PHE A 92 -8.09 -22.55 -4.51
CA PHE A 92 -8.99 -21.54 -3.98
C PHE A 92 -8.35 -20.74 -2.85
N ASP A 93 -7.64 -21.42 -1.95
CA ASP A 93 -6.93 -20.79 -0.85
C ASP A 93 -5.82 -19.85 -1.37
N LEU A 94 -5.01 -20.32 -2.31
CA LEU A 94 -3.98 -19.52 -3.01
C LEU A 94 -4.55 -18.24 -3.63
N LEU A 95 -5.72 -18.35 -4.28
CA LEU A 95 -6.43 -17.22 -4.85
C LEU A 95 -6.90 -16.23 -3.77
N SER A 96 -7.44 -16.75 -2.66
CA SER A 96 -7.91 -15.94 -1.52
C SER A 96 -6.76 -15.10 -0.93
N ILE A 97 -5.61 -15.72 -0.69
CA ILE A 97 -4.42 -15.06 -0.14
C ILE A 97 -3.88 -14.01 -1.13
N MET A 98 -3.87 -14.33 -2.43
CA MET A 98 -3.52 -13.37 -3.48
C MET A 98 -4.41 -12.12 -3.43
N LEU A 99 -5.73 -12.31 -3.29
CA LEU A 99 -6.68 -11.20 -3.19
C LEU A 99 -6.43 -10.36 -1.93
N ILE A 100 -6.18 -11.00 -0.78
CA ILE A 100 -5.84 -10.29 0.46
C ILE A 100 -4.60 -9.41 0.25
N LEU A 101 -3.53 -9.96 -0.33
CA LEU A 101 -2.30 -9.22 -0.61
C LEU A 101 -2.54 -8.03 -1.55
N VAL A 102 -3.27 -8.24 -2.65
CA VAL A 102 -3.61 -7.18 -3.61
C VAL A 102 -4.39 -6.05 -2.94
N ILE A 103 -5.38 -6.39 -2.11
CA ILE A 103 -6.21 -5.40 -1.41
C ILE A 103 -5.37 -4.58 -0.43
N GLN A 104 -4.45 -5.21 0.32
CA GLN A 104 -3.56 -4.48 1.23
C GLN A 104 -2.66 -3.48 0.50
N CYS A 105 -1.99 -3.93 -0.57
CA CYS A 105 -1.18 -3.06 -1.41
C CYS A 105 -1.99 -1.91 -2.00
N TRP A 106 -3.25 -2.19 -2.37
CA TRP A 106 -4.16 -1.20 -2.91
C TRP A 106 -4.51 -0.12 -1.88
N PHE A 107 -4.81 -0.49 -0.64
CA PHE A 107 -5.08 0.47 0.43
C PHE A 107 -3.87 1.34 0.78
N ALA A 108 -2.68 0.73 0.89
CA ALA A 108 -1.44 1.47 1.12
C ALA A 108 -1.20 2.52 0.02
N SER A 109 -1.41 2.13 -1.23
CA SER A 109 -1.30 3.02 -2.37
C SER A 109 -2.38 4.11 -2.40
N ILE A 110 -3.65 3.82 -2.08
CA ILE A 110 -4.70 4.85 -2.01
C ILE A 110 -4.29 5.97 -1.06
N VAL A 111 -3.87 5.63 0.15
CA VAL A 111 -3.49 6.63 1.16
C VAL A 111 -2.29 7.45 0.68
N THR A 112 -1.28 6.78 0.14
CA THR A 112 -0.06 7.43 -0.37
C THR A 112 -0.41 8.44 -1.48
N TYR A 113 -1.15 8.01 -2.50
CA TYR A 113 -1.52 8.90 -3.61
C TYR A 113 -2.47 10.03 -3.19
N ALA A 114 -3.39 9.77 -2.25
CA ALA A 114 -4.26 10.81 -1.73
C ALA A 114 -3.46 11.93 -1.04
N LEU A 115 -2.47 11.57 -0.22
CA LEU A 115 -1.60 12.54 0.45
C LEU A 115 -0.72 13.29 -0.56
N GLU A 116 -0.10 12.58 -1.51
CA GLU A 116 0.72 13.20 -2.57
C GLU A 116 -0.09 14.17 -3.44
N SER A 117 -1.38 13.89 -3.68
CA SER A 117 -2.25 14.76 -4.47
C SER A 117 -2.44 16.16 -3.88
N VAL A 118 -2.27 16.31 -2.56
CA VAL A 118 -2.34 17.62 -1.89
C VAL A 118 -1.21 18.53 -2.35
N ALA A 119 0.01 18.01 -2.54
CA ALA A 119 1.13 18.82 -3.03
C ALA A 119 0.85 19.39 -4.42
N GLN A 120 0.27 18.57 -5.29
CA GLN A 120 -0.17 18.97 -6.63
C GLN A 120 -1.23 20.08 -6.56
N ALA A 121 -2.27 19.90 -5.72
CA ALA A 121 -3.34 20.88 -5.58
C ALA A 121 -2.87 22.23 -5.01
N VAL A 122 -1.94 22.19 -4.05
CA VAL A 122 -1.31 23.40 -3.49
C VAL A 122 -0.50 24.13 -4.56
N TYR A 123 0.27 23.39 -5.37
CA TYR A 123 1.08 23.96 -6.45
C TYR A 123 0.23 24.62 -7.55
N GLU A 124 -0.94 24.05 -7.85
CA GLU A 124 -1.90 24.56 -8.84
C GLU A 124 -2.62 25.84 -8.42
N THR A 125 -2.46 26.31 -7.18
CA THR A 125 -3.01 27.59 -6.73
C THR A 125 -2.30 28.78 -7.40
N ASN A 126 -2.96 29.94 -7.48
CA ASN A 126 -2.36 31.18 -8.02
C ASN A 126 -1.36 31.84 -7.04
N TRP A 127 -0.60 31.05 -6.27
CA TRP A 127 0.26 31.51 -5.17
C TRP A 127 1.31 32.55 -5.55
N TYR A 128 1.75 32.54 -6.81
CA TYR A 128 2.73 33.47 -7.38
C TYR A 128 2.15 34.88 -7.64
N GLN A 129 0.82 35.02 -7.63
CA GLN A 129 0.11 36.30 -7.80
C GLN A 129 -0.44 36.85 -6.47
N ARG A 130 -0.23 36.14 -5.36
CA ARG A 130 -0.78 36.50 -4.05
C ARG A 130 0.16 37.39 -3.24
N GLU A 131 -0.39 37.96 -2.16
CA GLU A 131 0.40 38.73 -1.21
C GLU A 131 1.48 37.85 -0.56
N LYS A 132 2.61 38.47 -0.22
CA LYS A 132 3.80 37.78 0.31
C LYS A 132 3.50 36.88 1.51
N ASN A 133 2.56 37.28 2.37
CA ASN A 133 2.16 36.48 3.54
C ASN A 133 1.46 35.19 3.11
N ILE A 134 0.52 35.26 2.17
CA ILE A 134 -0.21 34.09 1.66
C ILE A 134 0.74 33.16 0.90
N THR A 135 1.64 33.72 0.09
CA THR A 135 2.66 32.94 -0.62
C THR A 135 3.54 32.15 0.34
N HIS A 136 3.95 32.76 1.46
CA HIS A 136 4.75 32.09 2.48
C HIS A 136 4.00 30.89 3.10
N ASP A 137 2.73 31.07 3.44
CA ASP A 137 1.89 30.01 4.01
C ASP A 137 1.67 28.87 3.01
N VAL A 138 1.45 29.19 1.73
CA VAL A 138 1.34 28.18 0.65
C VAL A 138 2.64 27.39 0.51
N VAL A 139 3.80 28.04 0.56
CA VAL A 139 5.10 27.35 0.46
C VAL A 139 5.31 26.39 1.63
N ILE A 140 4.95 26.79 2.86
CA ILE A 140 5.00 25.90 4.03
C ILE A 140 4.10 24.68 3.80
N MET A 141 2.86 24.91 3.34
CA MET A 141 1.92 23.84 3.08
C MET A 141 2.45 22.87 2.00
N LEU A 142 3.06 23.40 0.95
CA LEU A 142 3.65 22.61 -0.13
C LEU A 142 4.79 21.73 0.40
N GLN A 143 5.69 22.29 1.20
CA GLN A 143 6.78 21.53 1.83
C GLN A 143 6.26 20.40 2.72
N MET A 144 5.18 20.66 3.47
CA MET A 144 4.54 19.63 4.31
C MET A 144 3.90 18.52 3.47
N ALA A 145 3.30 18.87 2.33
CA ALA A 145 2.61 17.93 1.44
C ALA A 145 3.58 17.05 0.63
N GLN A 146 4.78 17.55 0.35
CA GLN A 146 5.83 16.80 -0.35
C GLN A 146 6.52 15.73 0.51
N ARG A 147 6.26 15.69 1.82
CA ARG A 147 6.82 14.66 2.67
C ARG A 147 6.23 13.30 2.31
N GLU A 148 7.07 12.30 2.12
CA GLU A 148 6.60 10.94 1.85
C GLU A 148 5.95 10.32 3.09
N TYR A 149 4.70 9.86 2.91
CA TYR A 149 3.95 9.10 3.91
C TYR A 149 3.72 7.65 3.45
N GLY A 150 4.60 7.14 2.59
CA GLY A 150 4.54 5.77 2.08
C GLY A 150 4.69 4.76 3.21
N GLN A 151 3.97 3.64 3.09
CA GLN A 151 4.07 2.54 4.04
C GLN A 151 5.29 1.69 3.73
N THR A 152 6.07 1.36 4.75
CA THR A 152 7.25 0.49 4.65
C THR A 152 7.18 -0.60 5.70
N ILE A 153 7.54 -1.82 5.34
CA ILE A 153 7.64 -2.98 6.25
C ILE A 153 9.07 -3.52 6.27
N TRP A 154 9.33 -4.48 7.17
CA TRP A 154 10.62 -5.16 7.35
C TRP A 154 11.79 -4.18 7.50
N PHE A 155 11.93 -3.61 8.69
CA PHE A 155 12.96 -2.61 9.02
C PHE A 155 12.99 -1.43 8.04
N LYS A 156 11.80 -1.03 7.54
CA LYS A 156 11.59 0.03 6.53
C LYS A 156 12.26 -0.21 5.18
N SER A 157 12.70 -1.44 4.90
CA SER A 157 13.41 -1.76 3.66
C SER A 157 12.46 -2.00 2.48
N PHE A 158 11.19 -2.35 2.76
CA PHE A 158 10.26 -2.78 1.72
C PHE A 158 9.03 -1.89 1.69
N LYS A 159 8.85 -1.15 0.59
CA LYS A 159 7.70 -0.26 0.41
C LYS A 159 6.46 -1.06 0.04
N VAL A 160 5.38 -0.88 0.81
CA VAL A 160 4.09 -1.49 0.53
C VAL A 160 3.34 -0.61 -0.46
N GLU A 161 3.34 -1.04 -1.71
CA GLU A 161 2.62 -0.38 -2.80
C GLU A 161 2.13 -1.42 -3.80
N ARG A 162 1.29 -1.04 -4.77
CA ARG A 162 0.75 -1.96 -5.78
C ARG A 162 1.82 -2.82 -6.48
N ALA A 163 3.03 -2.28 -6.70
CA ALA A 163 4.13 -3.03 -7.31
C ALA A 163 4.70 -4.14 -6.40
N ALA A 164 4.54 -4.01 -5.08
CA ALA A 164 5.02 -4.97 -4.09
C ALA A 164 4.39 -6.36 -4.24
N THR A 165 3.11 -6.43 -4.63
CA THR A 165 2.42 -7.71 -4.90
C THR A 165 3.19 -8.53 -5.93
N LEU A 166 3.58 -7.90 -7.05
CA LEU A 166 4.27 -8.60 -8.13
C LEU A 166 5.68 -9.02 -7.72
N SER A 167 6.36 -8.21 -6.91
CA SER A 167 7.66 -8.57 -6.33
C SER A 167 7.56 -9.80 -5.43
N LEU A 168 6.54 -9.86 -4.58
CA LEU A 168 6.31 -10.99 -3.67
C LEU A 168 5.98 -12.27 -4.45
N ILE A 169 5.11 -12.20 -5.47
CA ILE A 169 4.81 -13.35 -6.33
C ILE A 169 6.08 -13.87 -7.03
N ARG A 170 6.89 -12.97 -7.61
CA ARG A 170 8.14 -13.34 -8.29
C ARG A 170 9.14 -14.01 -7.35
N SER A 171 9.32 -13.44 -6.16
CA SER A 171 10.22 -14.03 -5.16
C SER A 171 9.72 -15.39 -4.65
N SER A 172 8.41 -15.55 -4.45
CA SER A 172 7.80 -16.82 -4.05
C SER A 172 7.95 -17.87 -5.14
N TYR A 173 7.75 -17.49 -6.41
CA TYR A 173 8.00 -18.37 -7.56
C TYR A 173 9.46 -18.81 -7.64
N ALA A 174 10.42 -17.90 -7.37
CA ALA A 174 11.83 -18.26 -7.32
C ALA A 174 12.11 -19.34 -6.25
N VAL A 175 11.56 -19.18 -5.04
CA VAL A 175 11.66 -20.21 -3.98
C VAL A 175 11.04 -21.53 -4.42
N TYR A 176 9.86 -21.50 -5.04
CA TYR A 176 9.22 -22.68 -5.62
C TYR A 176 10.14 -23.39 -6.63
N THR A 177 10.75 -22.66 -7.57
CA THR A 177 11.66 -23.28 -8.55
C THR A 177 12.87 -23.94 -7.89
N ILE A 178 13.38 -23.37 -6.80
CA ILE A 178 14.47 -23.96 -6.01
C ILE A 178 14.02 -25.26 -5.35
N LEU A 179 12.83 -25.28 -4.71
CA LEU A 179 12.26 -26.49 -4.10
C LEU A 179 12.08 -27.61 -5.12
N MET A 180 11.61 -27.28 -6.32
CA MET A 180 11.46 -28.24 -7.42
C MET A 180 12.80 -28.83 -7.88
N ILE A 181 13.86 -28.02 -7.94
CA ILE A 181 15.21 -28.51 -8.28
C ILE A 181 15.71 -29.49 -7.20
N PHE A 182 15.50 -29.19 -5.93
CA PHE A 182 15.88 -30.08 -4.83
C PHE A 182 15.13 -31.41 -4.86
N GLN A 183 13.82 -31.40 -5.12
CA GLN A 183 13.04 -32.63 -5.27
C GLN A 183 13.59 -33.49 -6.41
N LYS A 184 13.79 -32.90 -7.59
CA LYS A 184 14.31 -33.61 -8.77
C LYS A 184 15.69 -34.22 -8.51
N ASN A 185 16.56 -33.52 -7.79
CA ASN A 185 17.90 -34.02 -7.45
C ASN A 185 17.85 -35.18 -6.45
N ASN A 186 16.91 -35.18 -5.51
CA ASN A 186 16.72 -36.29 -4.58
C ASN A 186 16.19 -37.55 -5.29
N GLU A 187 15.25 -37.42 -6.23
CA GLU A 187 14.74 -38.55 -7.02
C GLU A 187 15.85 -39.23 -7.84
N ILE A 188 16.75 -38.44 -8.45
CA ILE A 188 17.91 -38.98 -9.20
C ILE A 188 18.92 -39.69 -8.27
N GLY A 189 19.03 -39.27 -7.02
CA GLY A 189 19.93 -39.88 -6.03
C GLY A 189 19.45 -41.25 -5.54
N ASP A 190 18.14 -41.44 -5.38
CA ASP A 190 17.55 -42.72 -4.97
C ASP A 190 17.54 -43.76 -6.11
N ASP A 191 17.46 -43.34 -7.38
CA ASP A 191 17.51 -44.24 -8.55
C ASP A 191 18.92 -44.83 -8.84
N GLN A 192 19.98 -44.37 -8.14
CA GLN A 192 21.35 -44.87 -8.31
C GLN A 192 21.85 -45.82 -7.21
N ILE A 193 20.96 -46.28 -6.30
CA ILE A 193 21.27 -47.22 -5.21
C ILE A 193 20.59 -48.58 -5.44
#